data_AF-T1EHH3-F1
#
_entry.id   AF-T1EHH3-F1
#
_cell.length_a   1.000
_cell.length_b   1.000
_cell.length_c   1.000
_cell.angle_alpha   90.00
_cell.angle_beta   90.00
_cell.angle_gamma   90.00
#
_symmetry.space_group_name_H-M   'P 1'
#
loop_
_entity.id
_entity.type
_entity.pdbx_description
1 polymer ?
#
loop_
_entity_poly.entity_id
_entity_poly.type
_entity_poly.pdbx_seq_one_letter_code
_entity_poly.pdbx_strand_id
1 'polypeptide(L)' 'CKVCGGEASGFHYGVDSCEGCKGFFRRCLTQGLNNKCTNDERCEITPISRNSCQFCRLKKCKMVGMSKE' A
#
# COMPACT_ATOMS: atom_id res chain seq x y z
N CYS A 1 1.30 -10.96 1.51
CA CYS A 1 1.51 -9.50 1.33
C CYS A 1 1.08 -8.78 2.59
N LYS A 2 2.03 -8.21 3.35
CA LYS A 2 1.75 -7.57 4.65
C LYS A 2 0.82 -6.36 4.57
N VAL A 3 0.71 -5.72 3.39
CA VAL A 3 -0.17 -4.55 3.18
C VAL A 3 -1.64 -4.94 3.03
N CYS A 4 -1.95 -5.89 2.14
CA CYS A 4 -3.33 -6.18 1.72
C CYS A 4 -3.80 -7.60 2.03
N GLY A 5 -3.00 -8.41 2.72
CA GLY A 5 -3.34 -9.80 3.07
C GLY A 5 -3.24 -10.83 1.93
N GLY A 6 -3.24 -10.40 0.66
CA GLY A 6 -3.12 -11.32 -0.49
C GLY A 6 -1.75 -12.01 -0.59
N GLU A 7 -1.62 -12.94 -1.54
CA GLU A 7 -0.37 -13.68 -1.79
C GLU A 7 0.81 -12.73 -2.08
N ALA A 8 1.97 -12.96 -1.44
CA ALA A 8 3.18 -12.17 -1.71
C ALA A 8 3.93 -12.75 -2.90
N SER A 9 4.52 -11.88 -3.72
CA SER A 9 5.42 -12.28 -4.81
C SER A 9 6.90 -12.18 -4.42
N GLY A 10 7.20 -11.57 -3.27
CA GLY A 10 8.56 -11.46 -2.74
C GLY A 10 8.72 -10.30 -1.77
N PHE A 11 9.97 -10.02 -1.42
CA PHE A 11 10.37 -8.95 -0.53
C PHE A 11 10.63 -7.67 -1.33
N HIS A 12 9.73 -6.68 -1.20
CA HIS A 12 9.84 -5.41 -1.91
C HIS A 12 9.76 -4.25 -0.93
N TYR A 13 10.67 -3.29 -1.04
CA TYR A 13 10.70 -2.10 -0.19
C TYR A 13 10.71 -2.44 1.31
N GLY A 14 11.47 -3.45 1.72
CA GLY A 14 11.60 -3.83 3.14
C GLY A 14 10.51 -4.76 3.69
N VAL A 15 9.54 -5.21 2.89
CA VAL A 15 8.47 -6.12 3.38
C VAL A 15 8.01 -7.14 2.33
N ASP A 16 7.47 -8.27 2.80
CA ASP A 16 6.78 -9.23 1.92
C ASP A 16 5.51 -8.62 1.33
N SER A 17 5.52 -8.39 0.02
CA SER A 17 4.40 -7.74 -0.67
C SER A 17 4.07 -8.38 -2.01
N CYS A 18 2.88 -8.09 -2.51
CA CYS A 18 2.46 -8.48 -3.86
C CYS A 18 2.92 -7.42 -4.87
N GLU A 19 2.99 -7.78 -6.15
CA GLU A 19 3.31 -6.86 -7.25
C GLU A 19 2.39 -5.62 -7.27
N GLY A 20 1.11 -5.79 -6.90
CA GLY A 20 0.17 -4.68 -6.84
C GLY A 20 0.53 -3.61 -5.79
N CYS A 21 0.97 -4.02 -4.60
CA CYS A 21 1.36 -3.09 -3.53
C CYS A 21 2.78 -2.54 -3.75
N LYS A 22 3.70 -3.35 -4.28
CA LYS A 22 5.01 -2.90 -4.77
C LYS A 22 4.86 -1.78 -5.81
N GLY A 23 4.11 -2.03 -6.88
CA GLY A 23 3.92 -1.06 -7.96
C GLY A 23 3.19 0.21 -7.50
N PHE A 24 2.21 0.06 -6.61
CA PHE A 24 1.54 1.18 -5.97
C PHE A 24 2.50 2.05 -5.16
N PHE A 25 3.28 1.44 -4.25
CA PHE A 25 4.24 2.17 -3.41
C PHE A 25 5.29 2.90 -4.25
N ARG A 26 5.83 2.24 -5.29
CA ARG A 26 6.74 2.87 -6.25
C ARG A 26 6.15 4.14 -6.86
N ARG A 27 4.90 4.10 -7.34
CA ARG A 27 4.24 5.28 -7.93
C ARG A 27 4.06 6.40 -6.90
N CYS A 28 3.68 6.07 -5.67
CA CYS A 28 3.57 7.07 -4.60
C CYS A 28 4.91 7.75 -4.30
N LEU A 29 6.03 7.03 -4.37
CA LEU A 29 7.36 7.62 -4.19
C LEU A 29 7.74 8.56 -5.35
N THR A 30 7.36 8.24 -6.58
CA THR A 30 7.76 9.01 -7.77
C THR A 30 6.84 10.17 -8.10
N GLN A 31 5.53 10.00 -7.89
CA GLN A 31 4.49 10.95 -8.32
C GLN A 31 3.81 11.65 -7.13
N GLY A 32 4.06 11.19 -5.90
CA GLY A 32 3.32 11.63 -4.72
C GLY A 32 1.92 11.01 -4.62
N LEU A 33 1.22 11.34 -3.54
CA LEU A 33 -0.17 10.98 -3.31
C LEU A 33 -1.02 12.24 -3.38
N ASN A 34 -1.98 12.28 -4.31
CA ASN A 34 -2.83 13.46 -4.51
C ASN A 34 -4.22 13.34 -3.87
N ASN A 35 -4.63 12.15 -3.43
CA ASN A 35 -5.96 11.96 -2.84
C ASN A 35 -5.92 11.90 -1.31
N LYS A 36 -6.98 12.46 -0.72
CA LYS A 36 -7.30 12.31 0.69
C LYS A 36 -8.25 11.14 0.88
N CYS A 37 -8.25 10.55 2.06
CA CYS A 37 -9.27 9.59 2.42
C CYS A 37 -10.63 10.30 2.57
N THR A 38 -11.70 9.65 2.10
CA THR A 38 -13.08 10.12 2.29
C THR A 38 -13.77 9.43 3.48
N ASN A 39 -13.13 8.41 4.08
CA ASN A 39 -13.72 7.53 5.10
C ASN A 39 -12.77 7.41 6.32
N ASP A 40 -12.80 8.39 7.22
CA ASP A 40 -12.14 8.44 8.55
C ASP A 40 -10.69 7.92 8.65
N GLU A 41 -9.98 7.80 7.53
CA GLU A 41 -8.66 7.18 7.41
C GLU A 41 -8.53 5.77 8.01
N ARG A 42 -9.63 5.02 8.06
CA ARG A 42 -9.73 3.67 8.64
C ARG A 42 -10.17 2.61 7.63
N CYS A 43 -10.01 2.88 6.33
CA CYS A 43 -10.38 1.92 5.30
C CYS A 43 -9.59 0.62 5.45
N GLU A 44 -10.30 -0.49 5.44
CA GLU A 44 -9.68 -1.82 5.40
C GLU A 44 -9.04 -2.08 4.03
N ILE A 45 -7.80 -2.56 4.05
CA ILE A 45 -7.02 -2.83 2.85
C ILE A 45 -6.93 -4.35 2.64
N THR A 46 -7.76 -4.87 1.75
CA THR A 46 -7.80 -6.29 1.36
C THR A 46 -7.41 -6.45 -0.12
N PRO A 47 -7.26 -7.68 -0.67
CA PRO A 47 -6.96 -7.86 -2.09
C PRO A 47 -8.03 -7.24 -3.00
N ILE A 48 -9.28 -7.18 -2.50
CA ILE A 48 -10.46 -6.67 -3.19
C ILE A 48 -10.59 -5.15 -3.02
N SER A 49 -10.47 -4.63 -1.79
CA SER A 49 -10.74 -3.22 -1.46
C SER A 49 -9.52 -2.29 -1.56
N ARG A 50 -8.30 -2.81 -1.75
CA ARG A 50 -7.06 -2.02 -1.72
C ARG A 50 -7.01 -0.83 -2.70
N ASN A 51 -7.84 -0.80 -3.74
CA ASN A 51 -7.87 0.31 -4.69
C ASN A 51 -8.88 1.41 -4.30
N SER A 52 -9.79 1.14 -3.36
CA SER A 52 -10.87 2.06 -2.97
C SER A 52 -10.36 3.30 -2.22
N CYS A 53 -9.21 3.20 -1.54
CA CYS A 53 -8.60 4.34 -0.88
C CYS A 53 -7.07 4.27 -0.96
N GLN A 54 -6.47 5.09 -1.83
CA GLN A 54 -5.02 5.11 -1.98
C GLN A 54 -4.33 5.72 -0.74
N PHE A 55 -4.96 6.68 -0.07
CA PHE A 55 -4.45 7.24 1.19
C PHE A 55 -4.25 6.16 2.26
N CYS A 56 -5.32 5.42 2.60
CA CYS A 56 -5.24 4.35 3.60
C CYS A 56 -4.30 3.22 3.17
N ARG A 57 -4.24 2.92 1.86
CA ARG A 57 -3.29 1.95 1.33
C ARG A 57 -1.84 2.40 1.54
N LEU A 58 -1.51 3.66 1.23
CA LEU A 58 -0.16 4.20 1.42
C LEU A 58 0.19 4.30 2.91
N LYS A 59 -0.76 4.73 3.74
CA LYS A 59 -0.64 4.73 5.20
C LYS A 59 -0.31 3.32 5.72
N LYS A 60 -1.02 2.30 5.23
CA LYS A 60 -0.75 0.90 5.58
C LYS A 60 0.60 0.42 5.07
N CYS A 61 1.01 0.77 3.84
CA CYS A 61 2.35 0.49 3.32
C CYS A 61 3.44 0.95 4.29
N LYS A 62 3.39 2.23 4.70
CA LYS A 62 4.35 2.80 5.66
C LYS A 62 4.27 2.12 7.02
N MET A 63 3.06 1.87 7.53
CA MET A 63 2.83 1.24 8.82
C MET A 63 3.41 -0.18 8.92
N VAL A 64 3.39 -0.95 7.82
CA VAL A 64 3.98 -2.30 7.81
C VAL A 64 5.49 -2.29 7.57
N GLY A 65 6.10 -1.12 7.39
CA GLY A 65 7.55 -0.95 7.21
C GLY A 65 8.02 -0.78 5.77
N MET A 66 7.15 -0.40 4.82
CA MET A 66 7.64 -0.11 3.47
C MET A 66 8.49 1.17 3.44
N SER A 67 9.74 1.06 2.99
CA SER A 67 10.72 2.15 2.86
C SER A 67 11.38 2.14 1.48
N LYS A 68 11.89 3.31 1.05
CA LYS A 68 12.77 3.41 -0.14
C LYS A 68 14.22 3.01 0.22
N GLU A 69 14.58 3.19 1.48
CA GLU A 69 15.86 2.83 2.08
C GLU A 69 15.92 1.33 2.39
#